data_AF-W5VMZ8-F1
#
_entry.id   AF-W5VMZ8-F1
#
_cell.length_a   1.000
_cell.length_b   1.000
_cell.length_c   1.000
_cell.angle_alpha   90.00
_cell.angle_beta   90.00
_cell.angle_gamma   90.00
#
_symmetry.space_group_name_H-M   'P 1'
#
loop_
_entity.id
_entity.type
_entity.pdbx_description
1 polymer ?
#
loop_
_entity_poly.entity_id
_entity_poly.type
_entity_poly.pdbx_seq_one_letter_code
_entity_poly.pdbx_strand_id
1 'polypeptide(L)'
;GFGQCLLCSAVSYFQSGGHEGIKKEVVENMALVEKMNKQGEFITCMSGQGALSMRMYPNGMKSLIRGWSKSFASGAGKTEAIYLFLVSLWLTSMINYVLFLPTLWNQHAGLAISSYVCYVSLLFNSLRKIGSFTFFSLCLFPIHVLFFLGLFVWSFIQTAVRKQVKWK
;
A
#
# COMPACT_ATOMS: atom_id res chain seq x y z
N GLY A 1 6.75 -3.36 12.72
CA GLY A 1 7.53 -2.49 11.81
C GLY A 1 7.15 -2.84 10.38
N PHE A 2 7.07 -1.85 9.51
CA PHE A 2 6.66 -2.01 8.11
C PHE A 2 7.68 -1.31 7.21
N GLY A 3 7.93 -1.86 6.02
CA GLY A 3 8.88 -1.26 5.07
C GLY A 3 9.66 -2.28 4.27
N GLN A 4 10.40 -1.77 3.27
CA GLN A 4 11.22 -2.57 2.35
C GLN A 4 12.62 -2.86 2.87
N CYS A 5 13.03 -2.18 3.95
CA CYS A 5 14.31 -2.38 4.60
C CYS A 5 14.08 -2.51 6.10
N LEU A 6 14.75 -3.48 6.71
CA LEU A 6 14.76 -3.70 8.14
C LEU A 6 16.23 -3.84 8.55
N LEU A 7 16.63 -3.05 9.53
CA LEU A 7 17.96 -3.08 10.13
C LEU A 7 17.83 -3.49 11.58
N CYS A 8 18.61 -4.48 12.00
CA CYS A 8 18.66 -4.94 13.38
C CYS A 8 20.07 -5.46 13.69
N SER A 9 20.41 -5.54 14.97
CA SER A 9 21.67 -6.15 15.39
C SER A 9 21.64 -7.66 15.11
N ALA A 10 22.80 -8.26 14.84
CA ALA A 10 22.90 -9.71 14.66
C ALA A 10 22.40 -10.46 15.91
N VAL A 11 22.69 -9.93 17.11
CA VAL A 11 22.27 -10.51 18.39
C VAL A 11 20.74 -10.55 18.47
N SER A 12 20.08 -9.40 18.29
CA SER A 12 18.61 -9.29 18.32
C SER A 12 17.96 -10.18 17.27
N TYR A 13 18.54 -10.28 16.06
CA TYR A 13 18.04 -11.12 14.98
C TYR A 13 18.02 -12.61 15.35
N PHE A 14 19.11 -13.13 15.91
CA PHE A 14 19.18 -14.54 16.29
C PHE A 14 18.37 -14.82 17.55
N GLN A 15 18.31 -13.90 18.51
CA GLN A 15 17.47 -14.02 19.71
C GLN A 15 15.97 -14.03 19.41
N SER A 16 15.52 -13.34 18.36
CA SER A 16 14.13 -13.39 17.90
C SER A 16 13.80 -14.69 17.12
N GLY A 17 14.77 -15.58 16.94
CA GLY A 17 14.67 -16.81 16.15
C GLY A 17 14.85 -16.62 14.64
N GLY A 18 15.28 -15.42 14.20
CA GLY A 18 15.51 -15.07 12.80
C GLY A 18 14.34 -15.37 11.86
N HIS A 19 14.65 -15.48 10.57
CA HIS A 19 13.66 -15.83 9.53
C HIS A 19 13.11 -17.25 9.67
N GLU A 20 13.87 -18.19 10.27
CA GLU A 20 13.38 -19.54 10.53
C GLU A 20 12.14 -19.51 11.46
N GLY A 21 12.18 -18.65 12.48
CA GLY A 21 11.08 -18.48 13.42
C GLY A 21 9.83 -17.83 12.82
N ILE A 22 9.91 -17.20 11.65
CA ILE A 22 8.79 -16.54 10.96
C ILE A 22 8.51 -17.11 9.57
N LYS A 23 9.05 -18.29 9.24
CA LYS A 23 8.94 -18.90 7.90
C LYS A 23 7.52 -19.13 7.39
N LYS A 24 6.53 -19.14 8.29
CA LYS A 24 5.10 -19.30 7.96
C LYS A 24 4.38 -17.96 7.76
N GLU A 25 5.04 -16.84 8.04
CA GLU A 25 4.43 -15.52 8.01
C GLU A 25 4.48 -14.91 6.61
N VAL A 26 3.37 -14.33 6.20
CA VAL A 26 3.21 -13.73 4.86
C VAL A 26 3.89 -12.35 4.77
N VAL A 27 3.96 -11.64 5.90
CA VAL A 27 4.55 -10.30 6.07
C VAL A 27 5.70 -10.41 7.06
N GLU A 28 6.84 -10.91 6.57
CA GLU A 28 8.01 -11.30 7.36
C GLU A 28 8.53 -10.17 8.27
N ASN A 29 8.74 -8.98 7.72
CA ASN A 29 9.24 -7.83 8.49
C ASN A 29 8.32 -7.45 9.66
N MET A 30 7.00 -7.54 9.46
CA MET A 30 6.04 -7.21 10.53
C MET A 30 6.12 -8.25 11.64
N ALA A 31 6.17 -9.54 11.28
CA ALA A 31 6.27 -10.63 12.23
C ALA A 31 7.59 -10.63 13.01
N LEU A 32 8.72 -10.37 12.34
CA LEU A 32 10.03 -10.28 12.99
C LEU A 32 10.04 -9.15 14.03
N VAL A 33 9.54 -7.97 13.65
CA VAL A 33 9.47 -6.82 14.56
C VAL A 33 8.50 -7.06 15.71
N GLU A 34 7.38 -7.75 15.49
CA GLU A 34 6.46 -8.11 16.57
C GLU A 34 7.14 -9.02 17.62
N LYS A 35 7.95 -9.99 17.17
CA LYS A 35 8.75 -10.83 18.08
C LYS A 35 9.78 -10.03 18.86
N MET A 36 10.54 -9.16 18.19
CA MET A 36 11.51 -8.28 18.84
C MET A 36 10.84 -7.37 19.88
N ASN A 37 9.66 -6.80 19.55
CA ASN A 37 8.90 -5.96 20.47
C ASN A 37 8.48 -6.74 21.73
N LYS A 38 8.03 -7.99 21.57
CA LYS A 38 7.67 -8.89 22.68
C LYS A 38 8.87 -9.25 23.58
N GLN A 39 10.09 -9.10 23.07
CA GLN A 39 11.34 -9.30 23.82
C GLN A 39 11.86 -7.99 24.45
N GLY A 40 11.12 -6.88 24.34
CA GLY A 40 11.48 -5.59 24.93
C GLY A 40 12.43 -4.74 24.08
N GLU A 41 12.68 -5.11 22.83
CA GLU A 41 13.54 -4.33 21.92
C GLU A 41 12.87 -3.03 21.49
N PHE A 42 13.64 -1.95 21.45
CA PHE A 42 13.14 -0.65 20.99
C PHE A 42 13.10 -0.59 19.46
N ILE A 43 11.93 -0.28 18.91
CA ILE A 43 11.69 -0.28 17.47
C ILE A 43 11.43 1.14 16.99
N THR A 44 12.24 1.60 16.04
CA THR A 44 12.06 2.89 15.38
C THR A 44 11.69 2.73 13.91
N CYS A 45 10.68 3.45 13.45
CA CYS A 45 10.37 3.59 12.02
C CYS A 45 10.95 4.91 11.50
N MET A 46 11.71 4.84 10.41
CA MET A 46 12.32 6.01 9.76
C MET A 46 11.91 6.06 8.28
N SER A 47 11.79 7.26 7.73
CA SER A 47 11.32 7.50 6.35
C SER A 47 12.23 6.89 5.28
N GLY A 48 13.52 6.69 5.56
CA GLY A 48 14.50 6.19 4.59
C GLY A 48 14.78 7.15 3.42
N GLN A 49 14.12 8.32 3.39
CA GLN A 49 14.28 9.35 2.36
C GLN A 49 15.74 9.77 2.26
N GLY A 50 16.30 9.73 1.05
CA GLY A 50 17.70 10.06 0.78
C GLY A 50 18.71 8.97 1.13
N ALA A 51 18.31 7.94 1.89
CA ALA A 51 19.19 6.83 2.28
C ALA A 51 18.93 5.54 1.48
N LEU A 52 17.68 5.30 1.08
CA LEU A 52 17.26 4.07 0.40
C LEU A 52 16.44 4.41 -0.85
N SER A 53 16.75 3.73 -1.95
CA SER A 53 15.96 3.75 -3.19
C SER A 53 15.64 2.33 -3.60
N MET A 54 14.36 2.05 -3.89
CA MET A 54 13.89 0.69 -4.10
C MET A 54 12.81 0.65 -5.17
N ARG A 55 12.90 -0.35 -6.05
CA ARG A 55 11.87 -0.68 -7.05
C ARG A 55 11.23 -2.02 -6.68
N MET A 56 10.00 -1.97 -6.16
CA MET A 56 9.32 -3.16 -5.63
C MET A 56 8.96 -4.20 -6.70
N TYR A 57 8.66 -3.74 -7.92
CA TYR A 57 8.19 -4.60 -9.01
C TYR A 57 9.05 -4.40 -10.26
N PRO A 58 10.31 -4.89 -10.27
CA PRO A 58 11.21 -4.70 -11.41
C PRO A 58 10.72 -5.45 -12.65
N ASN A 59 10.01 -6.58 -12.46
CA ASN A 59 9.48 -7.44 -13.53
C ASN A 59 8.14 -6.95 -14.11
N GLY A 60 7.75 -5.70 -13.81
CA GLY A 60 6.58 -5.05 -14.40
C GLY A 60 5.22 -5.50 -13.85
N MET A 61 4.18 -5.30 -14.66
CA MET A 61 2.77 -5.32 -14.25
C MET A 61 2.30 -6.67 -13.69
N LYS A 62 2.80 -7.80 -14.21
CA LYS A 62 2.47 -9.13 -13.67
C LYS A 62 2.96 -9.30 -12.22
N SER A 63 4.16 -8.82 -11.92
CA SER A 63 4.73 -8.86 -10.58
C SER A 63 3.99 -7.92 -9.62
N LEU A 64 3.59 -6.74 -10.11
CA LEU A 64 2.77 -5.77 -9.38
C LEU A 64 1.42 -6.40 -8.97
N ILE A 65 0.68 -6.96 -9.93
CA ILE A 65 -0.62 -7.60 -9.69
C ILE A 65 -0.50 -8.71 -8.65
N ARG A 66 0.47 -9.62 -8.83
CA ARG A 66 0.69 -10.75 -7.89
C ARG A 66 1.07 -10.27 -6.48
N GLY A 67 1.93 -9.25 -6.38
CA GLY A 67 2.33 -8.68 -5.10
C GLY A 67 1.17 -8.03 -4.36
N TRP A 68 0.39 -7.20 -5.04
CA TRP A 68 -0.77 -6.53 -4.45
C TRP A 68 -1.86 -7.51 -4.03
N SER A 69 -2.19 -8.53 -4.84
CA SER A 69 -3.14 -9.57 -4.44
C SER A 69 -2.72 -10.31 -3.16
N LYS A 70 -1.41 -10.52 -2.95
CA LYS A 70 -0.88 -11.08 -1.69
C LYS A 70 -1.13 -10.14 -0.51
N SER A 71 -0.83 -8.85 -0.68
CA SER A 71 -0.97 -7.85 0.39
C SER A 71 -2.42 -7.61 0.80
N PHE A 72 -3.38 -7.64 -0.13
CA PHE A 72 -4.81 -7.50 0.22
C PHE A 72 -5.31 -8.64 1.10
N ALA A 73 -4.84 -9.87 0.86
CA ALA A 73 -5.26 -11.03 1.66
C ALA A 73 -4.71 -11.00 3.09
N SER A 74 -3.51 -10.47 3.32
CA SER A 74 -2.85 -10.54 4.65
C SER A 74 -2.78 -9.22 5.42
N GLY A 75 -2.83 -8.07 4.74
CA GLY A 75 -2.51 -6.77 5.34
C GLY A 75 -3.67 -6.08 6.05
N ALA A 76 -4.89 -6.21 5.53
CA ALA A 76 -6.06 -5.52 6.08
C ALA A 76 -6.41 -5.97 7.51
N GLY A 77 -6.29 -7.27 7.80
CA GLY A 77 -6.65 -7.83 9.10
C GLY A 77 -5.70 -7.49 10.26
N LYS A 78 -4.47 -7.01 9.97
CA LYS A 78 -3.48 -6.64 10.99
C LYS A 78 -3.38 -5.13 11.24
N THR A 79 -4.23 -4.34 10.58
CA THR A 79 -4.27 -2.87 10.73
C THR A 79 -5.31 -2.47 11.76
N GLU A 80 -5.00 -1.51 12.64
CA GLU A 80 -5.98 -0.98 13.61
C GLU A 80 -7.24 -0.48 12.90
N ALA A 81 -8.41 -0.77 13.49
CA ALA A 81 -9.71 -0.51 12.86
C ALA A 81 -9.91 0.97 12.48
N ILE A 82 -9.39 1.90 13.29
CA ILE A 82 -9.50 3.34 13.01
C ILE A 82 -8.72 3.75 11.75
N TYR A 83 -7.50 3.25 11.56
CA TYR A 83 -6.71 3.56 10.37
C TYR A 83 -7.29 2.87 9.13
N LEU A 84 -7.78 1.64 9.29
CA LEU A 84 -8.50 0.95 8.22
C LEU A 84 -9.72 1.76 7.76
N PHE A 85 -10.51 2.27 8.71
CA PHE A 85 -11.68 3.10 8.43
C PHE A 85 -11.30 4.40 7.70
N LEU A 86 -10.31 5.14 8.21
CA LEU A 86 -9.86 6.40 7.60
C LEU A 86 -9.32 6.20 6.18
N VAL A 87 -8.52 5.15 5.96
CA VAL A 87 -8.01 4.80 4.63
C VAL A 87 -9.16 4.39 3.70
N SER A 88 -10.13 3.62 4.19
CA SER A 88 -11.30 3.20 3.42
C SER A 88 -12.18 4.39 3.03
N LEU A 89 -12.39 5.33 3.95
CA LEU A 89 -13.13 6.57 3.69
C LEU A 89 -12.43 7.41 2.62
N TRP A 90 -11.12 7.59 2.76
CA TRP A 90 -10.30 8.34 1.80
C TRP A 90 -10.31 7.70 0.40
N LEU A 91 -10.11 6.38 0.32
CA LEU A 91 -10.19 5.63 -0.94
C LEU A 91 -11.58 5.71 -1.57
N THR A 92 -12.64 5.59 -0.77
CA THR A 92 -14.03 5.68 -1.25
C THR A 92 -14.31 7.06 -1.83
N SER A 93 -13.84 8.13 -1.18
CA SER A 93 -13.95 9.49 -1.68
C SER A 93 -13.27 9.66 -3.06
N MET A 94 -12.06 9.12 -3.21
CA MET A 94 -11.33 9.17 -4.48
C MET A 94 -12.00 8.35 -5.59
N ILE A 95 -12.45 7.12 -5.29
CA ILE A 95 -13.16 6.28 -6.24
C ILE A 95 -14.44 6.99 -6.70
N ASN A 96 -15.22 7.52 -5.76
CA ASN A 96 -16.44 8.25 -6.07
C ASN A 96 -16.14 9.45 -6.97
N TYR A 97 -15.15 10.27 -6.62
CA TYR A 97 -14.75 11.41 -7.43
C TYR A 97 -14.40 11.02 -8.87
N VAL A 98 -13.60 9.97 -9.07
CA VAL A 98 -13.19 9.50 -10.39
C VAL A 98 -14.38 9.00 -11.21
N LEU A 99 -15.32 8.29 -10.60
CA LEU A 99 -16.52 7.78 -11.29
C LEU A 99 -17.48 8.90 -11.68
N PHE A 100 -17.63 9.94 -10.85
CA PHE A 100 -18.53 11.07 -11.12
C PHE A 100 -17.88 12.20 -11.95
N LEU A 101 -16.57 12.16 -12.17
CA LEU A 101 -15.83 13.18 -12.91
C LEU A 101 -16.41 13.50 -14.31
N PRO A 102 -16.83 12.51 -15.14
CA PRO A 102 -17.41 12.82 -16.45
C PRO A 102 -18.72 13.59 -16.37
N THR A 103 -19.59 13.22 -15.43
CA THR A 103 -20.86 13.93 -15.17
C THR A 103 -20.60 15.35 -14.69
N LEU A 104 -19.64 15.50 -13.77
CA LEU A 104 -19.23 16.80 -13.24
C LEU A 104 -18.66 17.71 -14.32
N TRP A 105 -17.85 17.15 -15.23
CA TRP A 105 -17.30 17.86 -16.37
C TRP A 105 -18.38 18.40 -17.31
N ASN A 106 -19.39 17.57 -17.62
CA ASN A 106 -20.48 17.93 -18.52
C ASN A 106 -21.42 18.99 -17.92
N GLN A 107 -21.69 18.94 -16.61
CA GLN A 107 -22.61 19.87 -15.94
C GLN A 107 -21.90 21.16 -15.48
N HIS A 108 -20.69 21.03 -14.92
CA HIS A 108 -19.97 22.09 -14.23
C HIS A 108 -18.45 21.98 -14.46
N ALA A 109 -18.01 22.24 -15.69
CA ALA A 109 -16.60 22.12 -16.08
C ALA A 109 -15.63 22.89 -15.17
N GLY A 110 -15.98 24.11 -14.74
CA GLY A 110 -15.15 24.89 -13.83
C GLY A 110 -14.92 24.22 -12.46
N LEU A 111 -15.96 23.56 -11.93
CA LEU A 111 -15.87 22.83 -10.66
C LEU A 111 -15.13 21.50 -10.83
N ALA A 112 -15.27 20.84 -11.99
CA ALA A 112 -14.49 19.67 -12.34
C ALA A 112 -12.99 19.99 -12.39
N ILE A 113 -12.59 21.08 -13.04
CA ILE A 113 -11.18 21.50 -13.14
C ILE A 113 -10.63 21.89 -11.77
N SER A 114 -11.33 22.72 -11.00
CA SER A 114 -10.83 23.18 -9.70
C SER A 114 -10.69 22.03 -8.69
N SER A 115 -11.68 21.13 -8.62
CA SER A 115 -11.62 19.93 -7.78
C SER A 115 -10.49 18.98 -8.21
N TYR A 116 -10.24 18.85 -9.51
CA TYR A 116 -9.18 18.01 -10.05
C TYR A 116 -7.80 18.53 -9.65
N VAL A 117 -7.57 19.84 -9.80
CA VAL A 117 -6.34 20.52 -9.36
C VAL A 117 -6.15 20.37 -7.85
N CYS A 118 -7.22 20.48 -7.06
CA CYS A 118 -7.17 20.28 -5.61
C CYS A 118 -6.73 18.84 -5.26
N TYR A 119 -7.33 17.82 -5.91
CA TYR A 119 -6.94 16.42 -5.71
C TYR A 119 -5.50 16.13 -6.10
N VAL A 120 -5.05 16.63 -7.26
CA VAL A 120 -3.65 16.47 -7.69
C VAL A 120 -2.70 17.15 -6.70
N SER A 121 -3.05 18.31 -6.18
CA SER A 121 -2.24 19.03 -5.18
C SER A 121 -2.15 18.28 -3.85
N LEU A 122 -3.27 17.73 -3.37
CA LEU A 122 -3.31 16.88 -2.19
C LEU A 122 -2.42 15.64 -2.36
N LEU A 123 -2.55 14.95 -3.49
CA LEU A 123 -1.74 13.79 -3.84
C LEU A 123 -0.26 14.13 -3.96
N PHE A 124 0.08 15.26 -4.57
CA PHE A 124 1.46 15.72 -4.73
C PHE A 124 2.15 15.97 -3.38
N ASN A 125 1.43 16.54 -2.41
CA ASN A 125 1.98 16.79 -1.08
C ASN A 125 2.19 15.49 -0.28
N SER A 126 1.31 14.51 -0.47
CA SER A 126 1.40 13.22 0.20
C SER A 126 2.47 12.31 -0.44
N LEU A 127 2.46 12.18 -1.76
CA LEU A 127 3.31 11.23 -2.49
C LEU A 127 4.77 11.62 -2.51
N ARG A 128 5.09 12.93 -2.50
CA ARG A 128 6.49 13.41 -2.40
C ARG A 128 7.20 12.97 -1.12
N LYS A 129 6.46 12.67 -0.04
CA LYS A 129 7.01 12.17 1.23
C LYS A 129 7.27 10.67 1.21
N ILE A 130 6.63 9.94 0.30
CA ILE A 130 6.61 8.47 0.28
C ILE A 130 7.53 7.92 -0.81
N GLY A 131 7.65 8.60 -1.95
CA GLY A 131 8.48 8.11 -3.06
C GLY A 131 8.73 9.13 -4.16
N SER A 132 9.51 8.71 -5.16
CA SER A 132 9.90 9.50 -6.32
C SER A 132 8.86 9.41 -7.45
N PHE A 133 7.70 10.03 -7.25
CA PHE A 133 6.63 10.08 -8.27
C PHE A 133 6.79 11.29 -9.18
N THR A 134 6.66 11.08 -10.49
CA THR A 134 6.69 12.18 -11.47
C THR A 134 5.35 12.93 -11.46
N PHE A 135 5.37 14.22 -11.83
CA PHE A 135 4.16 15.02 -11.94
C PHE A 135 3.13 14.41 -12.91
N PHE A 136 3.60 13.85 -14.04
CA PHE A 136 2.74 13.16 -15.00
C PHE A 136 2.00 11.96 -14.38
N SER A 137 2.66 11.19 -13.51
CA SER A 137 2.02 10.09 -12.79
C SER A 137 0.91 10.56 -11.85
N LEU A 138 1.02 11.78 -11.31
CA LEU A 138 0.00 12.36 -10.42
C LEU A 138 -1.24 12.79 -11.20
N CYS A 139 -1.07 13.38 -12.38
CA CYS A 139 -2.21 13.69 -13.26
C CYS A 139 -2.95 12.40 -13.67
N LEU A 140 -2.23 11.30 -13.86
CA LEU A 140 -2.86 10.01 -14.18
C LEU A 140 -3.49 9.29 -12.97
N PHE A 141 -3.69 9.96 -11.82
CA PHE A 141 -4.34 9.34 -10.66
C PHE A 141 -5.71 8.70 -10.95
N PRO A 142 -6.58 9.20 -11.86
CA PRO A 142 -7.85 8.51 -12.13
C PRO A 142 -7.62 7.12 -12.70
N ILE A 143 -6.60 6.96 -13.56
CA ILE A 143 -6.22 5.65 -14.11
C ILE A 143 -5.67 4.74 -13.00
N HIS A 144 -4.85 5.28 -12.10
CA HIS A 144 -4.33 4.52 -10.96
C HIS A 144 -5.44 4.04 -10.01
N VAL A 145 -6.46 4.88 -9.77
CA VAL A 145 -7.63 4.52 -8.96
C VAL A 145 -8.46 3.43 -9.63
N LEU A 146 -8.72 3.53 -10.93
CA LEU A 146 -9.43 2.49 -11.69
C LEU A 146 -8.65 1.17 -11.72
N PHE A 147 -7.33 1.25 -11.90
CA PHE A 147 -6.45 0.08 -11.83
C PHE A 147 -6.49 -0.58 -10.45
N PHE A 148 -6.41 0.21 -9.37
CA PHE A 148 -6.54 -0.25 -8.00
C PHE A 148 -7.89 -0.94 -7.77
N LEU A 149 -8.99 -0.34 -8.24
CA LEU A 149 -10.33 -0.92 -8.11
C LEU A 149 -10.43 -2.27 -8.84
N GLY A 150 -9.92 -2.34 -10.07
CA GLY A 150 -9.87 -3.60 -10.83
C GLY A 150 -9.04 -4.67 -10.13
N LEU A 151 -7.89 -4.30 -9.57
CA LEU A 151 -7.05 -5.19 -8.76
C LEU A 151 -7.76 -5.67 -7.49
N PHE A 152 -8.45 -4.78 -6.80
CA PHE A 152 -9.18 -5.09 -5.57
C PHE A 152 -10.30 -6.09 -5.85
N VAL A 153 -11.12 -5.84 -6.88
CA VAL A 153 -12.19 -6.76 -7.31
C VAL A 153 -11.60 -8.11 -7.73
N TRP A 154 -10.53 -8.12 -8.51
CA TRP A 154 -9.84 -9.35 -8.91
C TRP A 154 -9.34 -10.14 -7.70
N SER A 155 -8.68 -9.47 -6.75
CA SER A 155 -8.19 -10.08 -5.52
C SER A 155 -9.34 -10.63 -4.68
N PHE A 156 -10.45 -9.89 -4.58
CA PHE A 156 -11.64 -10.32 -3.85
C PHE A 156 -12.25 -11.58 -4.47
N ILE A 157 -12.41 -11.65 -5.80
CA ILE A 157 -12.91 -12.83 -6.51
C ILE A 157 -12.02 -14.04 -6.25
N GLN A 158 -10.69 -13.87 -6.30
CA GLN A 158 -9.77 -14.99 -6.05
C GLN A 158 -9.89 -15.54 -4.62
N THR A 159 -10.02 -14.65 -3.63
CA THR A 159 -10.10 -15.03 -2.22
C THR A 159 -11.48 -15.59 -1.85
N ALA A 160 -12.57 -14.91 -2.24
CA ALA A 160 -13.94 -15.26 -1.84
C ALA A 160 -14.55 -16.38 -2.69
N VAL A 161 -14.32 -16.39 -4.00
CA VAL A 161 -14.99 -17.33 -4.92
C VAL A 161 -14.13 -18.56 -5.19
N ARG A 162 -12.83 -18.38 -5.43
CA ARG A 162 -11.98 -19.50 -5.87
C ARG A 162 -11.38 -20.30 -4.72
N LYS A 163 -11.35 -19.80 -3.48
CA LYS A 163 -10.57 -20.37 -2.35
C LYS A 163 -9.14 -20.78 -2.75
N GLN A 164 -8.64 -20.26 -3.87
CA GLN A 164 -7.32 -20.55 -4.41
C GLN A 164 -6.37 -19.48 -3.91
N VAL A 165 -6.29 -19.35 -2.60
CA VAL A 165 -5.04 -18.88 -2.00
C VAL A 165 -4.12 -20.10 -2.04
N LYS A 166 -3.65 -20.46 -3.24
CA LYS A 166 -2.51 -21.37 -3.39
C LYS A 166 -1.32 -20.63 -2.80
N TRP A 167 -1.13 -20.83 -1.51
CA TRP A 167 0.13 -20.57 -0.84
C TRP A 167 0.76 -21.92 -0.50
N LYS A 168 2.09 -21.96 -0.61
CA LYS A 168 2.94 -23.13 -0.41
C LYS A 168 2.56 -23.92 0.85
#